data_AF-A0A7J9HPG3-F1
#
_entry.id   AF-A0A7J9HPG3-F1
#
_cell.length_a   1.000
_cell.length_b   1.000
_cell.length_c   1.000
_cell.angle_alpha   90.00
_cell.angle_beta   90.00
_cell.angle_gamma   90.00
#
_symmetry.space_group_name_H-M   'P 1'
#
loop_
_entity.id
_entity.type
_entity.pdbx_description
1 polymer ?
#
loop_
_entity_poly.entity_id
_entity_poly.type
_entity_poly.pdbx_seq_one_letter_code
_entity_poly.pdbx_strand_id
1 'polypeptide(L)' 'MQGDNFISSLLNACLLENGSVINGEDCVKMHDVIRDMTLWITREFEATENNFFCKS' A
#
# COMPACT_ATOMS: atom_id res chain seq x y z
N MET A 1 9.32 -14.79 5.39
CA MET A 1 10.40 -13.77 5.40
C MET A 1 10.63 -13.17 4.00
N GLN A 2 9.56 -12.85 3.25
CA GLN A 2 9.64 -12.06 2.00
C GLN A 2 8.80 -10.78 2.13
N GLY A 3 7.61 -10.87 2.74
CA GLY A 3 6.76 -9.71 3.05
C GLY A 3 7.45 -8.65 3.91
N ASP A 4 8.16 -9.06 4.97
CA ASP A 4 8.88 -8.12 5.86
C ASP A 4 9.97 -7.32 5.13
N ASN A 5 10.58 -7.92 4.10
CA ASN A 5 11.59 -7.26 3.26
C ASN A 5 10.96 -6.19 2.36
N PHE A 6 9.75 -6.42 1.86
CA PHE A 6 9.02 -5.42 1.08
C PHE A 6 8.61 -4.23 1.95
N ILE A 7 8.04 -4.47 3.13
CA ILE A 7 7.67 -3.40 4.06
C ILE A 7 8.89 -2.58 4.46
N SER A 8 10.00 -3.23 4.80
CA SER A 8 11.26 -2.55 5.13
C SER A 8 11.81 -1.73 3.96
N SER A 9 11.70 -2.23 2.73
CA SER A 9 12.12 -1.50 1.53
C SER A 9 11.27 -0.26 1.29
N LEU A 10 9.95 -0.35 1.51
CA LEU A 10 9.02 0.78 1.37
C LEU A 10 9.22 1.83 2.46
N LEU A 11 9.53 1.41 3.70
CA LEU A 11 9.94 2.30 4.79
C LEU A 11 11.24 3.03 4.44
N ASN A 12 12.24 2.31 3.93
CA ASN A 12 13.53 2.90 3.54
C ASN A 12 13.41 3.86 2.33
N ALA A 13 12.46 3.62 1.44
CA ALA A 13 12.14 4.51 0.33
C ALA A 13 11.22 5.69 0.71
N CYS A 14 10.89 5.84 2.00
CA CYS A 14 9.99 6.87 2.53
C CYS A 14 8.55 6.83 1.96
N LEU A 15 8.12 5.68 1.44
CA LEU A 15 6.76 5.47 0.93
C LEU A 15 5.79 5.05 2.05
N LEU A 16 6.32 4.39 3.07
CA LEU A 16 5.63 4.09 4.32
C LEU A 16 6.31 4.82 5.48
N GLU A 17 5.55 5.04 6.53
CA GLU A 17 6.03 5.52 7.82
C GLU A 17 5.58 4.58 8.95
N ASN A 18 6.31 4.60 10.06
CA ASN A 18 5.94 3.82 11.23
C ASN A 18 4.67 4.40 11.87
N GLY A 19 3.69 3.54 12.08
CA GLY A 19 2.45 3.85 12.77
C GLY A 19 2.55 3.64 14.28
N SER A 20 1.41 3.86 14.94
CA SER A 20 1.18 3.48 16.33
C SER A 20 0.93 1.99 16.43
N VAL A 21 1.34 1.34 17.51
CA VAL A 21 0.99 -0.06 17.80
C VAL A 21 -0.52 -0.21 17.96
N ILE A 22 -1.13 -1.15 17.23
CA ILE A 22 -2.56 -1.47 17.33
C ILE A 22 -2.65 -2.94 17.74
N ASN A 23 -3.39 -3.23 18.83
CA ASN A 23 -3.59 -4.59 19.35
C ASN A 23 -2.28 -5.36 19.66
N GLY A 24 -1.19 -4.65 19.95
CA GLY A 24 0.12 -5.26 20.22
C GLY A 24 0.95 -5.53 18.97
N GLU A 25 0.51 -5.10 17.79
CA GLU A 25 1.22 -5.28 16.53
C GLU A 25 1.76 -3.94 16.00
N ASP A 26 3.02 -3.95 15.53
CA ASP A 26 3.64 -2.80 14.88
C ASP A 26 2.98 -2.58 13.51
N CYS A 27 2.41 -1.39 13.32
CA CYS A 27 1.77 -1.03 12.07
C CYS A 27 2.57 0.03 11.32
N VAL A 28 2.31 0.11 10.01
CA VAL A 28 2.85 1.12 9.10
C VAL A 28 1.72 1.88 8.43
N LYS A 29 1.97 3.12 8.03
CA LYS A 29 1.00 3.99 7.35
C LYS A 29 1.56 4.50 6.03
N MET A 30 0.68 4.79 5.08
CA MET A 30 1.02 5.51 3.85
C MET A 30 0.70 6.99 4.04
N HIS A 31 1.52 7.85 3.45
CA HIS A 31 1.17 9.26 3.31
C HIS A 31 0.01 9.40 2.32
N ASP A 32 -0.90 10.35 2.58
CA ASP A 32 -2.08 10.60 1.75
C ASP A 32 -1.71 10.80 0.26
N VAL A 33 -0.62 11.51 -0.01
CA VAL A 33 -0.10 11.73 -1.37
C VAL A 33 0.29 10.43 -2.08
N ILE A 34 0.89 9.47 -1.35
CA ILE A 34 1.28 8.17 -1.91
C ILE A 34 0.04 7.31 -2.15
N ARG A 35 -0.96 7.39 -1.26
CA ARG A 35 -2.26 6.72 -1.45
C ARG A 35 -2.96 7.23 -2.71
N ASP A 36 -3.00 8.54 -2.91
CA ASP A 36 -3.66 9.14 -4.06
C ASP A 36 -2.93 8.81 -5.37
N MET A 37 -1.59 8.82 -5.36
CA MET A 37 -0.79 8.38 -6.51
C MET A 37 -1.00 6.90 -6.83
N THR A 38 -1.07 6.05 -5.81
CA THR A 38 -1.34 4.62 -5.98
C THR A 38 -2.73 4.41 -6.57
N LEU A 39 -3.75 5.10 -6.05
CA LEU A 39 -5.12 5.04 -6.57
C LEU A 39 -5.20 5.52 -8.03
N TRP A 40 -4.45 6.57 -8.39
CA TRP A 40 -4.39 7.04 -9.77
C TRP A 40 -3.78 5.99 -10.69
N ILE A 41 -2.63 5.41 -10.31
CA ILE A 41 -1.98 4.34 -11.06
C ILE A 41 -2.91 3.13 -11.19
N THR A 42 -3.49 2.63 -10.09
CA THR A 42 -4.35 1.45 -10.14
C THR A 42 -5.59 1.66 -11.01
N ARG A 43 -6.15 2.88 -11.04
CA ARG A 43 -7.29 3.20 -11.92
C ARG A 43 -6.93 3.21 -13.41
N GLU A 44 -5.76 3.74 -13.77
CA GLU A 44 -5.27 3.71 -15.16
C GLU A 44 -5.00 2.25 -15.61
N PHE A 45 -4.55 1.39 -14.69
CA PHE A 45 -4.37 -0.04 -14.96
C PHE A 45 -5.69 -0.83 -14.96
N GLU A 46 -6.67 -0.50 -14.11
CA GLU A 46 -8.03 -1.07 -14.15
C GLU A 46 -8.78 -0.71 -15.44
N ALA A 47 -8.53 0.48 -16.00
CA ALA A 47 -9.05 0.85 -17.33
C ALA A 47 -8.48 -0.05 -18.45
N THR A 48 -7.33 -0.68 -18.21
CA THR A 48 -6.71 -1.67 -19.10
C THR A 48 -7.19 -3.10 -18.79
N GLU A 49 -7.58 -3.39 -17.54
CA GLU A 49 -8.09 -4.69 -17.06
C GLU A 49 -9.57 -4.65 -16.62
N ASN A 50 -10.48 -4.27 -17.51
CA ASN A 50 -11.92 -4.51 -17.35
C ASN A 50 -12.26 -6.02 -17.32
N ASN A 51 -11.81 -6.81 -16.33
CA ASN A 51 -12.20 -8.22 -16.25
C ASN A 51 -12.16 -8.93 -14.90
N PHE A 52 -11.93 -8.30 -13.74
CA PHE A 52 -12.10 -9.03 -12.47
C PHE A 52 -12.88 -8.24 -11.43
N PHE A 53 -14.19 -8.11 -11.68
CA PHE A 53 -15.19 -7.79 -10.68
C PHE A 53 -15.19 -8.88 -9.59
N CYS A 54 -14.60 -8.62 -8.42
CA CYS A 54 -14.90 -9.40 -7.21
C CYS A 54 -16.14 -8.81 -6.54
N LYS A 55 -17.26 -9.51 -6.69
CA LYS A 55 -18.54 -9.16 -6.08
C LYS A 55 -18.48 -9.49 -4.58
N SER A 56 -18.85 -8.50 -3.77
CA SER A 56 -19.11 -8.60 -2.32
C SER A 56 -20.24 -9.57 -1.99
#